data_AF-A0A2D5SBT9-F1
#
_entry.id   AF-A0A2D5SBT9-F1
#
_cell.length_a   1.000
_cell.length_b   1.000
_cell.length_c   1.000
_cell.angle_alpha   90.00
_cell.angle_beta   90.00
_cell.angle_gamma   90.00
#
_symmetry.space_group_name_H-M   'P 1'
#
loop_
_entity.id
_entity.type
_entity.pdbx_description
1 polymer ?
#
loop_
_entity_poly.entity_id
_entity_poly.type
_entity_poly.pdbx_seq_one_letter_code
_entity_poly.pdbx_strand_id
1 'polypeptide(L)' 'VELKSVDEIKRIHEAQLLTYMKLAEVKIGLLMNFNVTTLKDGIKRFVL' A
#
# COMPACT_ATOMS: atom_id res chain seq x y z
N VAL A 1 -1.12 7.35 -0.47
CA VAL A 1 -0.14 6.41 -1.06
C VAL A 1 0.78 5.96 0.05
N GLU A 2 1.14 4.67 0.10
CA GLU A 2 2.06 4.07 1.08
C GLU A 2 3.17 3.33 0.32
N LEU A 3 4.43 3.61 0.65
CA LEU A 3 5.60 3.05 -0.03
C LEU A 3 6.39 2.14 0.91
N LYS A 4 6.90 1.02 0.39
CA LYS A 4 7.75 0.06 1.10
C LYS A 4 8.89 -0.41 0.21
N SER A 5 9.96 -0.87 0.85
CA SER A 5 11.08 -1.58 0.23
C SER A 5 11.45 -2.75 1.13
N VAL A 6 10.60 -3.77 1.17
CA VAL A 6 10.67 -4.89 2.11
C VAL A 6 10.51 -6.21 1.37
N ASP A 7 11.03 -7.31 1.92
CA ASP A 7 10.92 -8.64 1.28
C ASP A 7 9.46 -9.07 1.04
N GLU A 8 8.57 -8.77 1.98
CA GLU A 8 7.15 -9.12 1.87
C GLU A 8 6.25 -8.04 2.46
N ILE A 9 5.12 -7.78 1.78
CA ILE A 9 4.04 -6.97 2.32
C ILE A 9 3.24 -7.78 3.35
N LYS A 10 3.26 -7.31 4.60
CA LYS A 10 2.48 -7.88 5.70
C LYS A 10 1.18 -7.11 5.90
N ARG A 11 0.19 -7.75 6.54
CA ARG A 11 -1.14 -7.15 6.87
C ARG A 11 -1.04 -5.81 7.61
N ILE A 12 0.00 -5.60 8.42
CA ILE A 12 0.21 -4.33 9.12
C ILE A 12 0.40 -3.14 8.17
N HIS A 13 1.03 -3.34 7.01
CA HIS A 13 1.21 -2.29 6.00
C HIS A 13 -0.13 -1.91 5.36
N GLU A 14 -1.03 -2.88 5.17
CA GLU A 14 -2.38 -2.63 4.66
C GLU A 14 -3.21 -1.85 5.68
N ALA A 15 -3.14 -2.25 6.96
CA ALA A 15 -3.83 -1.56 8.06
C ALA A 15 -3.35 -0.10 8.21
N GLN A 16 -2.05 0.15 8.05
CA GLN A 16 -1.47 1.49 8.04
C GLN A 16 -2.07 2.35 6.91
N LEU A 17 -2.09 1.83 5.67
CA LEU A 17 -2.69 2.55 4.53
C LEU A 17 -4.17 2.83 4.76
N LEU A 18 -4.96 1.84 5.19
CA LEU A 18 -6.39 2.01 5.45
C LEU A 18 -6.67 3.03 6.55
N THR A 19 -5.81 3.11 7.57
CA THR A 19 -5.91 4.12 8.64
C THR A 19 -5.73 5.52 8.07
N TYR A 20 -4.69 5.75 7.27
CA TYR A 20 -4.48 7.04 6.62
C TYR A 20 -5.58 7.38 5.61
N MET A 21 -6.09 6.40 4.87
CA MET A 21 -7.20 6.65 3.94
C MET A 21 -8.46 7.12 4.68
N LYS A 22 -8.79 6.52 5.84
CA LYS A 22 -9.91 6.95 6.68
C LYS A 22 -9.70 8.35 7.25
N LEU A 23 -8.51 8.64 7.77
CA LEU A 23 -8.16 9.93 8.36
C LEU A 23 -8.14 11.06 7.33
N ALA A 24 -7.75 10.76 6.10
CA ALA A 24 -7.68 11.74 5.01
C ALA A 24 -8.98 11.83 4.17
N GLU A 25 -10.03 11.07 4.54
CA GLU A 25 -11.31 11.02 3.82
C GLU A 25 -11.17 10.70 2.31
N VAL A 26 -10.18 9.87 1.94
CA VAL A 26 -9.93 9.46 0.55
C VAL A 26 -10.40 8.04 0.28
N LYS A 27 -11.02 7.83 -0.89
CA LYS A 27 -11.58 6.53 -1.28
C LYS A 27 -10.56 5.57 -1.91
N ILE A 28 -9.43 6.07 -2.40
CA ILE A 28 -8.46 5.28 -3.17
C ILE A 28 -7.09 5.35 -2.52
N GLY A 29 -6.48 4.17 -2.31
CA GLY A 29 -5.13 4.02 -1.79
C GLY A 29 -4.28 3.13 -2.69
N LEU A 30 -2.98 3.42 -2.71
CA LEU A 30 -1.96 2.60 -3.36
C LEU A 30 -0.92 2.20 -2.31
N LEU A 31 -0.69 0.90 -2.17
CA LEU A 31 0.42 0.32 -1.43
C LEU A 31 1.44 -0.20 -2.46
N MET A 32 2.67 0.30 -2.42
CA MET A 32 3.69 -0.02 -3.41
C MET A 32 4.96 -0.55 -2.74
N ASN A 33 5.35 -1.78 -3.07
CA ASN A 33 6.63 -2.37 -2.69
C ASN A 33 7.63 -2.23 -3.83
N PHE A 34 8.76 -1.57 -3.60
CA PHE A 34 9.83 -1.41 -4.59
C PHE A 34 10.86 -2.54 -4.57
N ASN A 35 10.77 -3.48 -3.62
CA ASN A 35 11.64 -4.66 -3.56
C ASN A 35 11.13 -5.78 -4.49
N VAL A 36 10.92 -5.46 -5.76
CA VAL A 36 10.44 -6.36 -6.82
C VAL A 36 11.12 -6.05 -8.14
N THR A 37 11.25 -7.03 -9.03
CA THR A 37 11.90 -6.83 -10.35
C THR A 37 11.08 -5.94 -11.28
N THR A 38 9.74 -6.09 -11.26
CA THR A 38 8.82 -5.26 -12.05
C THR A 38 7.83 -4.58 -11.11
N LEU A 39 7.72 -3.24 -11.20
CA LEU A 39 6.87 -2.46 -10.28
C LEU A 39 5.39 -2.90 -10.29
N LYS A 40 4.90 -3.44 -11.42
CA LYS A 40 3.53 -3.97 -11.52
C LYS A 40 3.24 -5.06 -10.48
N ASP A 41 4.25 -5.84 -10.09
CA ASP A 41 4.12 -6.92 -9.10
C ASP A 41 4.14 -6.40 -7.66
N GLY A 42 4.61 -5.17 -7.46
CA GLY A 42 4.70 -4.52 -6.16
C GLY A 42 3.53 -3.60 -5.82
N ILE A 43 2.59 -3.34 -6.73
CA ILE A 43 1.49 -2.41 -6.53
C ILE A 43 0.21 -3.15 -6.10
N LYS A 44 -0.40 -2.68 -5.01
CA LYS A 44 -1.74 -3.09 -4.57
C LYS A 44 -2.65 -1.86 -4.42
N ARG A 45 -3.81 -1.89 -5.10
CA ARG A 45 -4.84 -0.84 -5.01
C ARG A 45 -5.89 -1.21 -3.97
N PHE A 46 -6.27 -0.23 -3.16
CA PHE A 46 -7.34 -0.34 -2.16
C PHE A 46 -8.46 0.65 -2.45
N VAL A 47 -9.69 0.25 -2.13
CA VAL A 47 -10.90 1.07 -2.18
C VAL A 47 -11.59 0.94 -0.83
N LEU A 48 -11.88 2.08 -0.17
CA LEU A 48 -12.64 2.15 1.09
C LEU A 48 -14.15 2.12 0.84
#